data_AF-A0A8T4YBI8-F1
#
_entry.id   AF-A0A8T4YBI8-F1
#
_cell.length_a   1.000
_cell.length_b   1.000
_cell.length_c   1.000
_cell.angle_alpha   90.00
_cell.angle_beta   90.00
_cell.angle_gamma   90.00
#
_symmetry.space_group_name_H-M   'P 1'
#
loop_
_entity.id
_entity.type
_entity.pdbx_description
1 polymer ?
#
loop_
_entity_poly.entity_id
_entity_poly.type
_entity_poly.pdbx_seq_one_letter_code
_entity_poly.pdbx_strand_id
1 'polypeptide(L)'
;MYGMIGAVIFIVVFLAVLGVSLGMPWLPPGYMIFDVLNIPAVDYPVLGIPAYLLFSIVNGVVYGFIIWLIYSVVAAATGKGKKDQQIS
;
A
#
# COMPACT_ATOMS: atom_id res chain seq x y z
N MET A 1 17.02 -5.83 -12.55
CA MET A 1 16.81 -6.48 -11.24
C MET A 1 16.12 -5.57 -10.20
N TYR A 2 16.33 -4.24 -10.19
CA TYR A 2 15.68 -3.30 -9.26
C TYR A 2 14.13 -3.28 -9.28
N GLY A 3 13.49 -3.55 -10.41
CA GLY A 3 12.03 -3.61 -10.52
C GLY A 3 11.42 -4.74 -9.67
N MET A 4 12.04 -5.92 -9.65
CA MET A 4 11.57 -7.04 -8.82
C MET A 4 11.71 -6.73 -7.33
N ILE A 5 12.83 -6.11 -6.92
CA ILE A 5 13.05 -5.74 -5.51
C ILE A 5 12.00 -4.70 -5.08
N GLY A 6 11.70 -3.72 -5.92
CA GLY A 6 10.63 -2.76 -5.66
C GLY A 6 9.27 -3.46 -5.47
N ALA A 7 8.90 -4.37 -6.37
CA ALA A 7 7.65 -5.13 -6.25
C ALA A 7 7.59 -5.95 -4.95
N VAL A 8 8.70 -6.58 -4.54
CA VAL A 8 8.78 -7.30 -3.27
C VAL A 8 8.57 -6.36 -2.08
N ILE A 9 9.21 -5.19 -2.07
CA ILE A 9 9.01 -4.17 -1.01
C ILE A 9 7.54 -3.75 -0.94
N PHE A 10 6.92 -3.47 -2.09
CA PHE A 10 5.50 -3.14 -2.15
C PHE A 10 4.64 -4.24 -1.52
N ILE A 11 4.83 -5.50 -1.92
CA ILE A 11 4.04 -6.63 -1.43
C ILE A 11 4.23 -6.84 0.07
N VAL A 12 5.47 -6.79 0.56
CA VAL A 12 5.76 -6.97 1.99
C VAL A 12 5.11 -5.87 2.83
N VAL A 13 5.23 -4.61 2.40
CA VAL A 13 4.60 -3.48 3.09
C VAL A 13 3.08 -3.57 3.01
N PHE A 14 2.53 -3.89 1.84
CA PHE A 14 1.10 -4.06 1.63
C PHE A 14 0.52 -5.10 2.60
N LEU A 15 1.12 -6.29 2.68
CA LEU A 15 0.65 -7.35 3.55
C LEU A 15 0.79 -6.99 5.03
N ALA A 16 1.89 -6.34 5.42
CA ALA A 16 2.09 -5.88 6.80
C ALA A 16 1.03 -4.85 7.22
N VAL A 17 0.81 -3.82 6.40
CA VAL A 17 -0.16 -2.76 6.67
C VAL A 17 -1.59 -3.28 6.60
N LEU A 18 -1.90 -4.19 5.66
CA LEU A 18 -3.19 -4.85 5.59
C LEU A 18 -3.48 -5.60 6.90
N GLY A 19 -2.53 -6.41 7.38
CA GLY A 19 -2.67 -7.13 8.64
C GLY A 19 -2.91 -6.22 9.83
N VAL A 20 -2.17 -5.11 9.92
CA VAL A 20 -2.37 -4.11 10.99
C VAL A 20 -3.73 -3.41 10.85
N SER A 21 -4.13 -3.04 9.63
CA SER A 21 -5.39 -2.33 9.38
C SER A 21 -6.62 -3.21 9.65
N LEU A 22 -6.52 -4.54 9.47
CA LEU A 22 -7.59 -5.46 9.85
C LEU A 22 -7.86 -5.46 11.35
N GLY A 23 -6.82 -5.29 12.18
CA GLY A 23 -6.96 -5.13 13.64
C GLY A 23 -7.33 -3.71 14.06
N MET A 24 -7.02 -2.71 13.24
CA MET A 24 -7.26 -1.29 13.50
C MET A 24 -7.83 -0.57 12.26
N PRO A 25 -9.13 -0.77 11.93
CA PRO A 25 -9.73 -0.26 10.68
C PRO A 25 -9.76 1.26 10.53
N TRP A 26 -9.64 1.99 11.64
CA TRP A 26 -9.61 3.45 11.69
C TRP A 26 -8.24 4.05 11.33
N LEU A 27 -7.28 3.23 10.88
CA LEU A 27 -6.02 3.74 10.33
C LEU A 27 -6.29 4.57 9.07
N PRO A 28 -5.81 5.83 9.00
CA PRO A 28 -5.87 6.61 7.78
C PRO A 28 -4.87 6.06 6.75
N PRO A 29 -5.03 6.35 5.44
CA PRO A 29 -6.05 7.22 4.84
C PRO A 29 -7.31 6.49 4.36
N GLY A 30 -7.43 5.19 4.60
CA GLY A 30 -8.49 4.34 4.06
C GLY A 30 -9.87 4.88 4.35
N TYR A 31 -10.21 5.07 5.63
CA TYR A 31 -11.52 5.64 6.00
C TYR A 31 -11.70 7.09 5.52
N MET A 32 -10.63 7.90 5.46
CA MET A 32 -10.69 9.29 5.01
C MET A 32 -11.05 9.38 3.52
N ILE A 33 -10.51 8.49 2.70
CA ILE A 33 -10.84 8.43 1.27
C ILE A 33 -12.33 8.11 1.09
N PHE A 34 -12.88 7.23 1.91
CA PHE A 34 -14.30 6.88 1.86
C PHE A 34 -15.20 8.01 2.34
N ASP A 35 -14.77 8.72 3.38
CA ASP A 35 -15.46 9.93 3.88
C ASP A 35 -15.52 11.02 2.80
N VAL A 36 -14.39 11.27 2.11
CA VAL A 36 -14.33 12.21 0.96
C VAL A 36 -15.24 11.77 -0.18
N LEU A 37 -15.37 10.47 -0.42
CA LEU A 37 -16.27 9.90 -1.44
C LEU A 37 -17.73 9.80 -0.97
N ASN A 38 -18.04 10.28 0.24
CA ASN A 38 -19.37 10.18 0.87
C ASN A 38 -19.89 8.73 0.95
N ILE A 39 -18.97 7.76 1.04
CA ILE A 39 -19.31 6.36 1.20
C ILE A 39 -19.49 6.13 2.70
N PRO A 40 -20.69 5.75 3.17
CA PRO A 40 -20.96 5.65 4.59
C PRO A 40 -20.07 4.57 5.22
N ALA A 41 -19.38 4.94 6.30
CA ALA A 41 -18.64 4.00 7.14
C ALA A 41 -19.64 3.16 7.92
N VAL A 42 -19.99 2.01 7.34
CA VAL A 42 -21.01 1.13 7.90
C VAL A 42 -20.36 -0.06 8.55
N ASP A 43 -20.77 -0.36 9.80
CA ASP A 43 -20.32 -1.57 10.50
C ASP A 43 -20.99 -2.85 9.97
N TYR A 44 -21.88 -2.72 8.98
CA TYR A 44 -22.54 -3.84 8.32
C TYR A 44 -21.89 -4.17 6.96
N PRO A 45 -21.93 -5.45 6.53
CA PRO A 45 -21.36 -5.85 5.25
C PRO A 45 -22.03 -5.15 4.08
N VAL A 46 -21.24 -4.59 3.16
CA VAL A 46 -21.69 -4.05 1.88
C VAL A 46 -21.47 -5.12 0.82
N LEU A 47 -22.54 -5.58 0.17
CA LEU A 47 -22.47 -6.72 -0.77
C LEU A 47 -21.92 -8.02 -0.13
N GLY A 48 -22.12 -8.20 1.17
CA GLY A 48 -21.60 -9.36 1.92
C GLY A 48 -20.12 -9.24 2.31
N ILE A 49 -19.45 -8.14 1.98
CA ILE A 49 -18.06 -7.87 2.35
C ILE A 49 -18.04 -6.88 3.52
N PRO A 50 -17.33 -7.20 4.64
CA PRO A 50 -17.21 -6.25 5.74
C PRO A 50 -16.56 -4.94 5.28
N ALA A 51 -17.16 -3.78 5.58
CA ALA A 51 -16.67 -2.49 5.08
C ALA A 51 -15.23 -2.18 5.52
N TYR A 52 -14.84 -2.63 6.72
CA TYR A 52 -13.48 -2.48 7.24
C TYR A 52 -12.41 -3.18 6.38
N LEU A 53 -12.77 -4.24 5.65
CA LEU A 53 -11.85 -4.93 4.75
C LEU A 53 -11.43 -4.00 3.62
N LEU A 54 -12.37 -3.21 3.10
CA LEU A 54 -12.12 -2.30 1.99
C LEU A 54 -11.25 -1.13 2.43
N PHE A 55 -11.49 -0.56 3.62
CA PHE A 55 -10.62 0.47 4.21
C PHE A 55 -9.19 -0.07 4.41
N SER A 56 -9.08 -1.31 4.88
CA SER A 56 -7.79 -1.97 5.15
C SER A 56 -7.00 -2.24 3.88
N ILE A 57 -7.66 -2.65 2.79
CA ILE A 57 -7.02 -2.82 1.48
C ILE A 57 -6.50 -1.47 0.97
N VAL A 58 -7.32 -0.41 1.04
CA VAL A 58 -6.90 0.92 0.60
C VAL A 58 -5.71 1.43 1.42
N ASN A 59 -5.69 1.22 2.74
CA ASN A 59 -4.51 1.50 3.55
C ASN A 59 -3.28 0.75 3.04
N GLY A 60 -3.38 -0.57 2.86
CA GLY A 60 -2.28 -1.39 2.36
C GLY A 60 -1.72 -0.86 1.04
N VAL A 61 -2.60 -0.52 0.09
CA VAL A 61 -2.19 0.01 -1.22
C VAL A 61 -1.48 1.36 -1.08
N VAL A 62 -2.03 2.28 -0.31
CA VAL A 62 -1.46 3.64 -0.19
C VAL A 62 -0.10 3.60 0.50
N TYR A 63 0.03 2.93 1.64
CA TYR A 63 1.32 2.84 2.33
C TYR A 63 2.33 2.00 1.55
N GLY A 64 1.90 0.90 0.92
CA GLY A 64 2.73 0.11 0.02
C GLY A 64 3.29 0.97 -1.11
N PHE A 65 2.44 1.76 -1.76
CA PHE A 65 2.84 2.65 -2.85
C PHE A 65 3.81 3.73 -2.38
N ILE A 66 3.55 4.38 -1.24
CA ILE A 66 4.42 5.42 -0.69
C ILE A 66 5.83 4.86 -0.41
N ILE A 67 5.93 3.72 0.27
CA ILE A 67 7.24 3.13 0.61
C ILE A 67 7.98 2.67 -0.65
N TRP A 68 7.27 2.03 -1.58
CA TRP A 68 7.84 1.64 -2.86
C TRP A 68 8.34 2.85 -3.66
N LEU A 69 7.59 3.96 -3.68
CA LEU A 69 7.96 5.18 -4.36
C LEU A 69 9.22 5.80 -3.75
N ILE A 70 9.27 5.91 -2.41
CA ILE A 70 10.46 6.39 -1.69
C ILE A 70 11.67 5.55 -2.04
N TYR A 71 11.55 4.22 -1.96
CA TYR A 71 12.62 3.31 -2.35
C TYR A 71 13.09 3.55 -3.79
N SER A 72 12.15 3.68 -4.73
CA SER A 72 12.44 3.85 -6.14
C SER A 72 13.19 5.17 -6.41
N VAL A 73 12.76 6.26 -5.78
CA VAL A 73 13.43 7.57 -5.87
C VAL A 73 14.84 7.51 -5.27
N VAL A 74 15.01 6.91 -4.10
CA VAL A 74 16.32 6.78 -3.43
C VAL A 74 17.27 5.88 -4.25
N ALA A 75 16.78 4.77 -4.80
CA ALA A 75 17.57 3.86 -5.63
C ALA A 75 18.02 4.54 -6.95
N ALA A 76 17.17 5.39 -7.52
CA ALA A 76 17.50 6.19 -8.69
C ALA A 76 18.55 7.26 -8.36
N ALA A 77 18.37 7.99 -7.24
CA ALA A 77 19.28 9.05 -6.81
C ALA A 77 20.67 8.54 -6.41
N THR A 78 20.76 7.35 -5.81
CA THR A 78 22.04 6.77 -5.35
C THR A 78 22.84 6.06 -6.45
N GLY A 79 22.38 6.09 -7.71
CA GLY A 79 23.09 5.48 -8.84
C GLY A 79 23.15 3.95 -8.84
N LYS A 80 22.56 3.28 -7.83
CA LYS A 80 22.43 1.82 -7.78
C LYS A 80 21.69 1.30 -9.01
N GLY A 81 20.69 2.04 -9.51
CA GLY A 81 19.90 1.67 -10.70
C GLY A 81 20.69 1.35 -11.98
N LYS A 82 21.93 1.87 -12.13
CA LYS A 82 22.73 1.71 -13.36
C LYS A 82 23.66 0.50 -13.37
N LYS A 83 24.06 -0.02 -12.20
CA LYS A 83 25.06 -1.10 -12.11
C LYS A 83 24.53 -2.48 -12.54
N ASP A 84 23.22 -2.72 -12.41
CA ASP A 84 22.62 -4.02 -12.79
C ASP A 84 22.13 -4.07 -14.25
N GLN A 85 22.08 -2.94 -14.96
CA GLN A 85 21.66 -2.90 -16.37
C GLN A 85 22.80 -3.13 -17.37
N GLN A 86 24.07 -3.03 -16.92
CA GLN A 86 25.26 -3.28 -17.74
C GLN A 86 25.80 -4.71 -17.66
N ILE A 87 25.21 -5.58 -16.83
CA ILE A 87 25.64 -6.97 -16.63
C ILE A 87 24.59 -7.96 -17.17
N SER A 88 23.79 -7.54 -18.17
CA SER A 88 22.85 -8.40 -18.90
C SER A 88 23.04 -8.23 -20.39
#